data_AF-A0A0X3BM24-F1
#
_entry.id   AF-A0A0X3BM24-F1
#
_cell.length_a   1.000
_cell.length_b   1.000
_cell.length_c   1.000
_cell.angle_alpha   90.00
_cell.angle_beta   90.00
_cell.angle_gamma   90.00
#
_symmetry.space_group_name_H-M   'P 1'
#
loop_
_entity.id
_entity.type
_entity.pdbx_description
1 polymer ?
#
loop_
_entity_poly.entity_id
_entity_poly.type
_entity_poly.pdbx_seq_one_letter_code
_entity_poly.pdbx_strand_id
1 'polypeptide(L)'
;MEFGHVYGTYRAVVMPVEIGVVLHDPEEDRPRFLGETFRHDIDVELWRNVTDARGKTLGVTASVANLWRGEYQKPFLRSHRLPGYQVQAAREVARAAFADLGLFMQRLSGDADISTLTFFADGMEMMAFEQAGVDTDEFSRVDLQRDIRRRLGMKDHLSLDRVSTIIGFSSSKAQIRSGHFSYQVPPVLRHFIKPHRALGDAARIFLLSRELAEAGETFEARARAYLGQPAMPRAGYAAAA
;
A
#
# COMPACT_ATOMS: atom_id res chain seq x y z
N MET A 1 3.07 -1.51 -1.58
CA MET A 1 3.16 -1.43 -3.06
C MET A 1 1.74 -1.55 -3.61
N GLU A 2 1.43 -0.99 -4.78
CA GLU A 2 0.13 -1.17 -5.42
C GLU A 2 0.23 -2.14 -6.60
N PHE A 3 -0.78 -2.98 -6.75
CA PHE A 3 -0.85 -4.00 -7.80
C PHE A 3 -2.13 -3.84 -8.62
N GLY A 4 -2.02 -4.11 -9.92
CA GLY A 4 -3.13 -4.20 -10.84
C GLY A 4 -3.23 -5.61 -11.42
N HIS A 5 -4.46 -6.10 -11.58
CA HIS A 5 -4.70 -7.28 -12.41
C HIS A 5 -4.97 -6.81 -13.84
N VAL A 6 -4.39 -7.42 -14.85
CA VAL A 6 -4.70 -7.05 -16.23
C VAL A 6 -6.16 -7.35 -16.52
N TYR A 7 -6.90 -6.34 -16.98
CA TYR A 7 -8.32 -6.42 -17.21
C TYR A 7 -8.65 -7.45 -18.30
N GLY A 8 -9.65 -8.29 -18.02
CA GLY A 8 -10.07 -9.35 -18.94
C GLY A 8 -9.24 -10.63 -18.87
N THR A 9 -8.25 -10.72 -17.98
CA THR A 9 -7.50 -11.96 -17.68
C THR A 9 -8.06 -12.77 -16.52
N TYR A 10 -9.17 -12.33 -15.91
CA TYR A 10 -9.72 -12.91 -14.68
C TYR A 10 -8.68 -13.04 -13.55
N ARG A 11 -7.86 -12.00 -13.37
CA ARG A 11 -6.82 -11.95 -12.34
C ARG A 11 -5.70 -12.98 -12.52
N ALA A 12 -5.61 -13.63 -13.69
CA ALA A 12 -4.52 -14.55 -13.99
C ALA A 12 -3.18 -13.85 -14.26
N VAL A 13 -3.21 -12.55 -14.60
CA VAL A 13 -2.02 -11.73 -14.81
C VAL A 13 -2.08 -10.55 -13.85
N VAL A 14 -1.09 -10.47 -12.95
CA VAL A 14 -0.90 -9.38 -11.98
C VAL A 14 0.41 -8.68 -12.29
N MET A 15 0.47 -7.38 -12.02
CA MET A 15 1.68 -6.58 -12.19
C MET A 15 1.73 -5.45 -11.15
N PRO A 16 2.94 -5.02 -10.73
CA PRO A 16 3.08 -3.82 -9.93
C PRO A 16 2.66 -2.61 -10.77
N VAL A 17 1.98 -1.65 -10.14
CA VAL A 17 1.54 -0.42 -10.81
C VAL A 17 2.11 0.83 -10.15
N GLU A 18 2.43 0.75 -8.85
CA GLU A 18 3.01 1.86 -8.11
C GLU A 18 3.85 1.32 -6.94
N ILE A 19 5.04 1.89 -6.75
CA ILE A 19 5.85 1.70 -5.55
C ILE A 19 6.01 3.04 -4.83
N GLY A 20 5.95 3.00 -3.51
CA GLY A 20 6.23 4.13 -2.64
C GLY A 20 7.12 3.65 -1.51
N VAL A 21 8.13 4.45 -1.18
CA VAL A 21 9.14 4.15 -0.18
C VAL A 21 9.33 5.38 0.70
N VAL A 22 9.46 5.14 1.99
CA VAL A 22 9.97 6.13 2.94
C VAL A 22 11.31 5.60 3.44
N LEU A 23 12.38 6.28 3.07
CA LEU A 23 13.70 6.05 3.66
C LEU A 23 13.78 6.86 4.94
N HIS A 24 14.18 6.23 6.03
CA HIS A 24 14.34 6.89 7.33
C HIS A 24 15.70 6.53 7.88
N ASP A 25 16.50 7.56 8.13
CA ASP A 25 17.71 7.47 8.93
C ASP A 25 17.33 7.72 10.40
N PRO A 26 17.49 6.74 11.31
CA PRO A 26 17.20 6.92 12.72
C PRO A 26 18.05 7.99 13.40
N GLU A 27 19.25 8.28 12.90
CA GLU A 27 20.15 9.29 13.48
C GLU A 27 19.70 10.71 13.12
N GLU A 28 19.33 10.93 11.86
CA GLU A 28 18.85 12.24 11.39
C GLU A 28 17.35 12.49 11.71
N ASP A 29 16.60 11.44 12.04
CA ASP A 29 15.14 11.42 12.19
C ASP A 29 14.40 12.17 11.08
N ARG A 30 14.87 11.99 9.84
CA ARG A 30 14.34 12.71 8.67
C ARG A 30 13.93 11.74 7.57
N PRO A 31 12.63 11.60 7.29
CA PRO A 31 12.18 10.75 6.20
C PRO A 31 12.43 11.39 4.83
N ARG A 32 12.92 10.58 3.89
CA ARG A 32 12.94 10.87 2.45
C ARG A 32 11.87 10.03 1.76
N PHE A 33 11.06 10.68 0.93
CA PHE A 33 9.94 10.05 0.25
C PHE A 33 10.29 9.83 -1.23
N LEU A 34 10.14 8.60 -1.70
CA LEU A 34 10.43 8.19 -3.08
C LEU A 34 9.27 7.35 -3.60
N GLY A 35 9.00 7.42 -4.90
CA GLY A 35 7.98 6.57 -5.50
C GLY A 35 8.02 6.60 -7.01
N GLU A 36 7.50 5.55 -7.62
CA GLU A 36 7.46 5.37 -9.06
C GLU A 36 6.14 4.72 -9.46
N THR A 37 5.59 5.14 -10.60
CA THR A 37 4.42 4.51 -11.23
C THR A 37 4.90 3.74 -12.45
N PHE A 38 4.65 2.44 -12.50
CA PHE A 38 5.03 1.59 -13.63
C PHE A 38 3.96 1.70 -14.72
N ARG A 39 4.24 2.50 -15.74
CA ARG A 39 3.26 2.86 -16.78
C ARG A 39 3.52 2.05 -18.04
N HIS A 40 2.66 1.08 -18.29
CA HIS A 40 2.61 0.36 -19.55
C HIS A 40 1.24 0.55 -20.21
N ASP A 41 1.21 0.46 -21.54
CA ASP A 41 -0.04 0.56 -22.31
C ASP A 41 -0.87 -0.72 -22.18
N ILE A 42 -1.51 -0.87 -21.03
CA ILE A 42 -2.37 -2.00 -20.71
C ILE A 42 -3.48 -1.57 -19.74
N ASP A 43 -4.68 -2.11 -19.95
CA ASP A 43 -5.79 -1.87 -19.05
C ASP A 43 -5.65 -2.78 -17.81
N VAL A 44 -5.68 -2.19 -16.62
CA VAL A 44 -5.61 -2.88 -15.33
C VAL A 44 -6.85 -2.62 -14.48
N GLU A 45 -7.28 -3.64 -13.75
CA GLU A 45 -8.31 -3.58 -12.73
C GLU A 45 -7.74 -2.97 -11.46
N LEU A 46 -8.31 -1.83 -11.04
CA LEU A 46 -8.05 -1.19 -9.76
C LEU A 46 -9.20 -1.53 -8.81
N TRP A 47 -8.88 -2.32 -7.79
CA TRP A 47 -9.80 -2.72 -6.73
C TRP A 47 -9.57 -1.84 -5.51
N ARG A 48 -10.63 -1.25 -4.97
CA ARG A 48 -10.56 -0.39 -3.78
C ARG A 48 -11.55 -0.84 -2.73
N ASN A 49 -11.08 -0.95 -1.50
CA ASN A 49 -11.96 -1.16 -0.36
C ASN A 49 -12.78 0.10 -0.11
N VAL A 50 -14.09 -0.06 0.07
CA VAL A 50 -14.95 0.97 0.64
C VAL A 50 -14.95 0.73 2.14
N THR A 51 -14.48 1.70 2.92
CA THR A 51 -14.38 1.59 4.38
C THR A 51 -15.29 2.60 5.07
N ASP A 52 -15.72 2.29 6.30
CA ASP A 52 -16.35 3.28 7.18
C ASP A 52 -15.30 4.22 7.81
N ALA A 53 -15.75 5.20 8.60
CA ALA A 53 -14.86 6.12 9.32
C ALA A 53 -13.88 5.43 10.30
N ARG A 54 -14.13 4.14 10.60
CA ARG A 54 -13.34 3.26 11.45
C ARG A 54 -12.46 2.30 10.60
N GLY A 55 -12.30 2.54 9.30
CA GLY A 55 -11.48 1.69 8.44
C GLY A 55 -11.97 0.25 8.33
N LYS A 56 -13.22 -0.04 8.72
CA LYS A 56 -13.85 -1.35 8.50
C LYS A 56 -14.36 -1.41 7.07
N THR A 57 -13.92 -2.43 6.34
CA THR A 57 -14.38 -2.69 4.98
C THR A 57 -15.88 -2.98 4.94
N LEU A 58 -16.61 -2.18 4.16
CA LEU A 58 -18.04 -2.28 3.85
C LEU A 58 -18.29 -2.99 2.51
N GLY A 59 -17.33 -2.94 1.60
CA GLY A 59 -17.39 -3.55 0.28
C GLY A 59 -16.15 -3.24 -0.55
N VAL A 60 -16.19 -3.58 -1.84
CA VAL A 60 -15.14 -3.26 -2.80
C VAL A 60 -15.73 -2.63 -4.04
N THR A 61 -15.04 -1.66 -4.61
CA THR A 61 -15.32 -1.12 -5.94
C THR A 61 -14.21 -1.54 -6.90
N ALA A 62 -14.58 -1.78 -8.15
CA ALA A 62 -13.65 -2.09 -9.22
C ALA A 62 -13.79 -1.06 -10.33
N SER A 63 -12.66 -0.60 -10.83
CA SER A 63 -12.59 0.26 -12.02
C SER A 63 -11.44 -0.19 -12.90
N VAL A 64 -11.47 0.20 -14.16
CA VAL A 64 -10.38 -0.09 -15.09
C VAL A 64 -9.59 1.19 -15.35
N ALA A 65 -8.27 1.07 -15.44
CA ALA A 65 -7.38 2.18 -15.73
C ALA A 65 -6.31 1.77 -16.74
N ASN A 66 -5.87 2.72 -17.55
CA ASN A 66 -4.65 2.63 -18.34
C ASN A 66 -3.70 3.73 -17.87
N LEU A 67 -2.64 3.34 -17.15
CA LEU A 67 -1.74 4.30 -16.51
C LEU A 67 -0.83 5.02 -17.50
N TRP A 68 -0.52 4.38 -18.64
CA TRP A 68 0.23 4.98 -19.73
C TRP A 68 -0.56 6.07 -20.45
N ARG A 69 -1.82 5.79 -20.80
CA ARG A 69 -2.72 6.75 -21.47
C ARG A 69 -3.32 7.79 -20.52
N GLY A 70 -3.12 7.65 -19.21
CA GLY A 70 -3.72 8.53 -18.21
C GLY A 70 -5.25 8.37 -18.11
N GLU A 71 -5.78 7.21 -18.50
CA GLU A 71 -7.21 6.93 -18.48
C GLU A 71 -7.56 6.25 -17.15
N TYR A 72 -8.48 6.83 -16.39
CA TYR A 72 -8.89 6.32 -15.08
C TYR A 72 -10.41 6.14 -15.03
N GLN A 73 -10.88 5.31 -14.08
CA GLN A 73 -12.31 5.14 -13.78
C GLN A 73 -13.14 4.61 -14.95
N LYS A 74 -12.53 3.87 -15.88
CA LYS A 74 -13.30 3.17 -16.91
C LYS A 74 -14.22 2.14 -16.25
N PRO A 75 -15.43 1.92 -16.78
CA PRO A 75 -16.35 0.91 -16.25
C PRO A 75 -15.72 -0.48 -16.25
N PHE A 76 -15.82 -1.16 -15.10
CA PHE A 76 -15.45 -2.56 -14.99
C PHE A 76 -16.62 -3.44 -15.46
N LEU A 77 -16.45 -4.15 -16.56
CA LEU A 77 -17.41 -5.13 -17.06
C LEU A 77 -16.90 -6.53 -16.71
N ARG A 78 -17.59 -7.18 -15.77
CA ARG A 78 -17.23 -8.53 -15.31
C ARG A 78 -17.21 -9.56 -16.45
N SER A 79 -17.92 -9.35 -17.55
CA SER A 79 -17.98 -10.23 -18.72
C SER A 79 -16.84 -10.04 -19.73
N HIS A 80 -16.07 -8.96 -19.65
CA HIS A 80 -15.03 -8.64 -20.63
C HIS A 80 -13.86 -9.64 -20.60
N ARG A 81 -13.41 -10.14 -21.76
CA ARG A 81 -12.34 -11.14 -21.88
C ARG A 81 -11.31 -10.73 -22.90
N LEU A 82 -10.05 -10.96 -22.55
CA LEU A 82 -8.98 -10.94 -23.53
C LEU A 82 -8.91 -12.30 -24.25
N PRO A 83 -8.75 -12.31 -25.58
CA PRO A 83 -8.39 -13.53 -26.30
C PRO A 83 -6.98 -13.99 -25.90
N GLY A 84 -6.68 -15.29 -26.06
CA GLY A 84 -5.45 -15.91 -25.53
C GLY A 84 -4.14 -15.22 -25.97
N TYR A 85 -4.06 -14.72 -27.21
CA TYR A 85 -2.88 -13.98 -27.68
C TYR A 85 -2.67 -12.65 -26.94
N GLN A 86 -3.76 -11.96 -26.55
CA GLN A 86 -3.67 -10.74 -25.73
C GLN A 86 -3.35 -11.06 -24.28
N VAL A 87 -3.74 -12.24 -23.76
CA VAL A 87 -3.29 -12.71 -22.44
C VAL A 87 -1.77 -12.96 -22.44
N GLN A 88 -1.21 -13.48 -23.54
CA GLN A 88 0.23 -13.65 -23.65
C GLN A 88 0.96 -12.31 -23.74
N ALA A 89 0.46 -11.36 -24.55
CA ALA A 89 0.99 -10.00 -24.58
C ALA A 89 0.89 -9.31 -23.20
N ALA A 90 -0.20 -9.55 -22.46
CA ALA A 90 -0.34 -9.05 -21.09
C ALA A 90 0.73 -9.59 -20.14
N ARG A 91 1.14 -10.85 -20.28
CA ARG A 91 2.24 -11.42 -19.48
C ARG A 91 3.59 -10.80 -19.84
N GLU A 92 3.81 -10.46 -21.10
CA GLU A 92 5.01 -9.73 -21.52
C GLU A 92 5.06 -8.33 -20.90
N VAL A 93 3.94 -7.62 -20.92
CA VAL A 93 3.83 -6.31 -20.25
C VAL A 93 4.03 -6.43 -18.73
N ALA A 94 3.43 -7.44 -18.09
CA ALA A 94 3.62 -7.67 -16.66
C ALA A 94 5.09 -7.95 -16.32
N ARG A 95 5.80 -8.75 -17.13
CA ARG A 95 7.25 -8.99 -16.97
C ARG A 95 8.06 -7.69 -17.10
N ALA A 96 7.71 -6.82 -18.04
CA ALA A 96 8.37 -5.51 -18.16
C ALA A 96 8.16 -4.65 -16.90
N ALA A 97 6.95 -4.64 -16.33
CA ALA A 97 6.68 -3.91 -15.09
C ALA A 97 7.46 -4.43 -13.89
N PHE A 98 7.66 -5.75 -13.78
CA PHE A 98 8.54 -6.32 -12.75
C PHE A 98 10.01 -5.98 -13.00
N ALA A 99 10.47 -5.93 -14.25
CA ALA A 99 11.82 -5.47 -14.56
C ALA A 99 12.04 -4.00 -14.15
N ASP A 100 11.05 -3.13 -14.41
CA ASP A 100 11.09 -1.73 -13.97
C ASP A 100 11.13 -1.60 -12.43
N LEU A 101 10.40 -2.47 -11.72
CA LEU A 101 10.49 -2.58 -10.25
C LEU A 101 11.91 -2.97 -9.80
N GLY A 102 12.54 -3.93 -10.49
CA GLY A 102 13.92 -4.34 -10.22
C GLY A 102 14.91 -3.18 -10.39
N LEU A 103 14.77 -2.42 -11.48
CA LEU A 103 15.59 -1.23 -11.74
C LEU A 103 15.38 -0.13 -10.70
N PHE A 104 14.14 0.07 -10.22
CA PHE A 104 13.88 0.96 -9.10
C PHE A 104 14.63 0.53 -7.84
N MET A 105 14.53 -0.74 -7.46
CA MET A 105 15.19 -1.26 -6.25
C MET A 105 16.72 -1.23 -6.36
N GLN A 106 17.28 -1.47 -7.55
CA GLN A 106 18.71 -1.34 -7.79
C GLN A 106 19.19 0.11 -7.59
N ARG A 107 18.48 1.10 -8.16
CA ARG A 107 18.79 2.52 -7.95
C ARG A 107 18.68 2.89 -6.47
N LEU A 108 17.61 2.45 -5.82
CA LEU A 108 17.35 2.72 -4.41
C LEU A 108 18.49 2.21 -3.50
N SER A 109 18.96 0.98 -3.75
CA SER A 109 20.04 0.35 -2.97
C SER A 109 21.43 0.92 -3.30
N GLY A 110 21.60 1.53 -4.49
CA GLY A 110 22.82 2.26 -4.85
C GLY A 110 22.89 3.66 -4.24
N ASP A 111 21.74 4.31 -4.01
CA ASP A 111 21.65 5.68 -3.51
C ASP A 111 21.58 5.78 -1.97
N ALA A 112 21.25 4.68 -1.29
CA ALA A 112 21.06 4.65 0.16
C ALA A 112 21.57 3.33 0.75
N ASP A 113 22.19 3.42 1.93
CA ASP A 113 22.54 2.26 2.73
C ASP A 113 21.29 1.75 3.45
N ILE A 114 20.72 0.65 2.95
CA ILE A 114 19.47 0.09 3.43
C ILE A 114 19.79 -1.23 4.13
N SER A 115 19.59 -1.29 5.44
CA SER A 115 19.77 -2.51 6.23
C SER A 115 18.47 -3.26 6.51
N THR A 116 17.33 -2.58 6.42
CA THR A 116 16.03 -3.10 6.85
C THR A 116 14.91 -2.70 5.89
N LEU A 117 14.10 -3.67 5.49
CA LEU A 117 12.85 -3.47 4.76
C LEU A 117 11.66 -3.69 5.71
N THR A 118 10.81 -2.67 5.84
CA THR A 118 9.62 -2.70 6.69
C THR A 118 8.35 -2.69 5.84
N PHE A 119 7.47 -3.67 6.06
CA PHE A 119 6.19 -3.81 5.36
C PHE A 119 5.01 -3.81 6.35
N PHE A 120 3.81 -3.49 5.85
CA PHE A 120 2.61 -3.75 6.63
C PHE A 120 2.34 -5.25 6.72
N ALA A 121 2.31 -5.92 5.57
CA ALA A 121 2.34 -7.37 5.41
C ALA A 121 3.23 -7.62 4.19
N ASP A 122 4.17 -8.56 4.28
CA ASP A 122 5.27 -8.67 3.32
C ASP A 122 4.97 -9.59 2.12
N GLY A 123 3.95 -10.46 2.20
CA GLY A 123 3.76 -11.54 1.22
C GLY A 123 3.65 -11.11 -0.25
N MET A 124 2.86 -10.08 -0.56
CA MET A 124 2.72 -9.59 -1.94
C MET A 124 3.96 -8.84 -2.42
N GLU A 125 4.55 -8.01 -1.55
CA GLU A 125 5.78 -7.29 -1.82
C GLU A 125 6.96 -8.23 -2.06
N MET A 126 7.12 -9.30 -1.27
CA MET A 126 8.19 -10.29 -1.45
C MET A 126 8.03 -11.07 -2.75
N MET A 127 6.81 -11.50 -3.07
CA MET A 127 6.53 -12.14 -4.36
C MET A 127 6.85 -11.20 -5.54
N ALA A 128 6.60 -9.90 -5.38
CA ALA A 128 6.95 -8.93 -6.41
C ALA A 128 8.45 -8.71 -6.57
N PHE A 129 9.18 -8.65 -5.46
CA PHE A 129 10.65 -8.55 -5.47
C PHE A 129 11.31 -9.80 -6.05
N GLU A 130 10.82 -10.98 -5.71
CA GLU A 130 11.28 -12.23 -6.32
C GLU A 130 11.07 -12.22 -7.85
N GLN A 131 9.87 -11.84 -8.31
CA GLN A 131 9.59 -11.73 -9.76
C GLN A 131 10.39 -10.63 -10.46
N ALA A 132 10.78 -9.58 -9.72
CA ALA A 132 11.64 -8.50 -10.20
C ALA A 132 13.14 -8.84 -10.16
N GLY A 133 13.53 -10.00 -9.61
CA GLY A 133 14.93 -10.39 -9.44
C GLY A 133 15.69 -9.55 -8.40
N VAL A 134 14.99 -8.99 -7.42
CA VAL A 134 15.58 -8.23 -6.32
C VAL A 134 16.06 -9.22 -5.26
N ASP A 135 17.36 -9.20 -4.95
CA ASP A 135 17.89 -9.92 -3.81
C ASP A 135 17.41 -9.24 -2.53
N THR A 136 16.70 -10.00 -1.68
CA THR A 136 16.16 -9.49 -0.42
C THR A 136 16.81 -10.13 0.80
N ASP A 137 17.81 -10.99 0.62
CA ASP A 137 18.45 -11.73 1.70
C ASP A 137 19.45 -10.86 2.48
N GLU A 138 19.96 -9.79 1.85
CA GLU A 138 20.83 -8.80 2.48
C GLU A 138 20.09 -7.88 3.46
N PHE A 139 18.74 -7.81 3.38
CA PHE A 139 17.94 -6.94 4.24
C PHE A 139 17.31 -7.70 5.40
N SER A 140 17.38 -7.11 6.60
CA SER A 140 16.47 -7.48 7.68
C SER A 140 15.03 -7.16 7.29
N ARG A 141 14.08 -8.03 7.64
CA ARG A 141 12.66 -7.87 7.25
C ARG A 141 11.78 -7.68 8.47
N VAL A 142 10.94 -6.64 8.42
CA VAL A 142 9.96 -6.34 9.47
C VAL A 142 8.55 -6.44 8.88
N ASP A 143 7.73 -7.30 9.48
CA ASP A 143 6.29 -7.45 9.19
C ASP A 143 5.51 -6.86 10.37
N LEU A 144 5.01 -5.63 10.18
CA LEU A 144 4.31 -4.90 11.23
C LEU A 144 2.96 -5.55 11.58
N GLN A 145 2.28 -6.20 10.63
CA GLN A 145 1.00 -6.86 10.90
C GLN A 145 1.19 -8.09 11.79
N ARG A 146 2.27 -8.86 11.58
CA ARG A 146 2.66 -9.95 12.48
C ARG A 146 3.03 -9.44 13.87
N ASP A 147 3.77 -8.34 13.95
CA ASP A 147 4.16 -7.74 15.23
C ASP A 147 2.96 -7.24 16.02
N ILE A 148 2.02 -6.55 15.37
CA ILE A 148 0.77 -6.09 15.99
C ILE A 148 -0.04 -7.28 16.53
N ARG A 149 -0.20 -8.35 15.74
CA ARG A 149 -0.95 -9.54 16.17
C ARG A 149 -0.34 -10.16 17.42
N ARG A 150 0.99 -10.26 17.46
CA ARG A 150 1.73 -10.80 18.60
C ARG A 150 1.51 -9.94 19.85
N ARG A 151 1.70 -8.62 19.74
CA ARG A 151 1.55 -7.68 20.86
C ARG A 151 0.12 -7.61 21.41
N LEU A 152 -0.88 -7.69 20.53
CA LEU A 152 -2.29 -7.61 20.92
C LEU A 152 -2.92 -8.97 21.26
N GLY A 153 -2.20 -10.09 21.08
CA GLY A 153 -2.74 -11.44 21.30
C GLY A 153 -3.90 -11.80 20.37
N MET A 154 -3.90 -11.26 19.15
CA MET A 154 -5.03 -11.38 18.21
C MET A 154 -4.85 -12.50 17.19
N LYS A 155 -5.95 -13.20 16.87
CA LYS A 155 -5.98 -14.16 15.75
C LYS A 155 -6.19 -13.45 14.42
N ASP A 156 -7.06 -12.45 14.38
CA ASP A 156 -7.42 -11.72 13.16
C ASP A 156 -6.42 -10.60 12.83
N HIS A 157 -6.30 -10.30 11.54
CA HIS A 157 -5.47 -9.22 11.02
C HIS A 157 -6.22 -7.89 11.07
N LEU A 158 -5.51 -6.82 11.42
CA LEU A 158 -6.01 -5.46 11.21
C LEU A 158 -5.60 -4.97 9.82
N SER A 159 -6.51 -4.27 9.14
CA SER A 159 -6.18 -3.56 7.90
C SER A 159 -5.33 -2.34 8.20
N LEU A 160 -4.56 -1.88 7.21
CA LEU A 160 -3.80 -0.64 7.33
C LEU A 160 -4.70 0.55 7.66
N ASP A 161 -5.95 0.55 7.18
CA ASP A 161 -6.99 1.54 7.52
C ASP A 161 -7.31 1.58 9.01
N ARG A 162 -7.57 0.42 9.63
CA ARG A 162 -7.82 0.36 11.07
C ARG A 162 -6.61 0.81 11.87
N VAL A 163 -5.44 0.33 11.51
CA VAL A 163 -4.20 0.67 12.22
C VAL A 163 -3.87 2.15 12.08
N SER A 164 -4.12 2.73 10.91
CA SER A 164 -3.98 4.18 10.69
C SER A 164 -4.90 4.99 11.58
N THR A 165 -6.16 4.56 11.75
CA THR A 165 -7.06 5.18 12.72
C THR A 165 -6.53 5.07 14.16
N ILE A 166 -6.00 3.91 14.55
CA ILE A 166 -5.45 3.67 15.90
C ILE A 166 -4.26 4.59 16.22
N ILE A 167 -3.34 4.76 15.27
CA ILE A 167 -2.19 5.66 15.45
C ILE A 167 -2.54 7.14 15.25
N GLY A 168 -3.80 7.47 14.93
CA GLY A 168 -4.21 8.84 14.64
C GLY A 168 -3.54 9.41 13.39
N PHE A 169 -3.32 8.57 12.37
CA PHE A 169 -2.70 9.00 11.12
C PHE A 169 -3.49 10.16 10.51
N SER A 170 -2.78 11.24 10.20
CA SER A 170 -3.32 12.35 9.42
C SER A 170 -2.28 12.83 8.42
N SER A 171 -2.76 13.20 7.23
CA SER A 171 -1.96 13.91 6.24
C SER A 171 -2.57 15.30 6.07
N SER A 172 -1.84 16.31 6.49
CA SER A 172 -2.13 17.70 6.14
C SER A 172 -1.37 18.06 4.86
N LYS A 173 -1.67 19.21 4.26
CA LYS A 173 -0.94 19.65 3.06
C LYS A 173 0.57 19.65 3.27
N ALA A 174 1.12 19.91 4.45
CA ALA A 174 2.56 20.02 4.64
C ALA A 174 3.21 18.90 5.45
N GLN A 175 2.43 18.05 6.10
CA GLN A 175 2.96 17.10 7.10
C GLN A 175 2.17 15.80 7.12
N ILE A 176 2.86 14.71 7.41
CA ILE A 176 2.27 13.47 7.91
C ILE A 176 2.43 13.41 9.42
N ARG A 177 1.40 12.94 10.12
CA ARG A 177 1.38 12.90 11.58
C ARG A 177 0.73 11.62 12.09
N SER A 178 1.20 11.17 13.24
CA SER A 178 0.55 10.18 14.10
C SER A 178 0.37 10.80 15.49
N GLY A 179 0.00 10.00 16.49
CA GLY A 179 -0.18 10.46 17.85
C GLY A 179 1.09 11.02 18.50
N HIS A 180 2.27 10.51 18.14
CA HIS A 180 3.55 10.93 18.73
C HIS A 180 4.53 11.57 17.73
N PHE A 181 4.36 11.33 16.43
CA PHE A 181 5.33 11.75 15.41
C PHE A 181 4.71 12.71 14.38
N SER A 182 5.54 13.61 13.85
CA SER A 182 5.14 14.58 12.83
C SER A 182 6.31 14.93 11.93
N TYR A 183 6.16 14.70 10.62
CA TYR A 183 7.22 14.93 9.64
C TYR A 183 6.76 15.80 8.48
N GLN A 184 7.66 16.64 7.98
CA GLN A 184 7.40 17.51 6.83
C GLN A 184 7.36 16.72 5.52
N VAL A 185 6.44 17.11 4.64
CA VAL A 185 6.30 16.56 3.30
C VAL A 185 6.72 17.62 2.28
N PRO A 186 7.72 17.33 1.42
CA PRO A 186 8.14 18.22 0.35
C PRO A 186 6.96 18.66 -0.52
N PRO A 187 6.85 19.94 -0.90
CA PRO A 187 5.71 20.47 -1.67
C PRO A 187 5.30 19.64 -2.88
N VAL A 188 6.29 19.16 -3.63
CA VAL A 188 6.10 18.37 -4.85
C VAL A 188 5.46 17.00 -4.60
N LEU A 189 5.55 16.45 -3.38
CA LEU A 189 5.07 15.11 -3.04
C LEU A 189 3.71 15.08 -2.34
N ARG A 190 3.21 16.23 -1.91
CA ARG A 190 2.00 16.36 -1.07
C ARG A 190 0.75 15.71 -1.67
N HIS A 191 0.63 15.69 -3.00
CA HIS A 191 -0.53 15.14 -3.68
C HIS A 191 -0.48 13.61 -3.85
N PHE A 192 0.70 13.00 -3.68
CA PHE A 192 0.92 11.55 -3.72
C PHE A 192 0.71 10.88 -2.35
N ILE A 193 0.84 11.63 -1.25
CA ILE A 193 0.61 11.12 0.10
C ILE A 193 -0.89 11.14 0.41
N LYS A 194 -1.59 10.14 -0.10
CA LYS A 194 -3.02 9.90 0.17
C LYS A 194 -3.24 8.40 0.42
N PRO A 195 -4.21 8.00 1.26
CA PRO A 195 -4.57 6.60 1.40
C PRO A 195 -4.84 5.95 0.03
N HIS A 196 -4.41 4.69 -0.14
CA HIS A 196 -4.56 3.93 -1.39
C HIS A 196 -3.77 4.51 -2.58
N ARG A 197 -2.65 5.16 -2.25
CA ARG A 197 -1.51 5.43 -3.13
C ARG A 197 -0.30 4.81 -2.48
N ALA A 198 0.63 4.28 -3.28
CA ALA A 198 1.76 3.53 -2.74
C ALA A 198 2.59 4.38 -1.77
N LEU A 199 2.82 5.66 -2.10
CA LEU A 199 3.57 6.57 -1.21
C LEU A 199 2.78 6.96 0.04
N GLY A 200 1.46 7.10 -0.06
CA GLY A 200 0.61 7.36 1.10
C GLY A 200 0.57 6.18 2.06
N ASP A 201 0.50 4.96 1.54
CA ASP A 201 0.54 3.74 2.35
C ASP A 201 1.93 3.51 2.93
N ALA A 202 3.01 3.82 2.21
CA ALA A 202 4.38 3.82 2.76
C ALA A 202 4.53 4.82 3.93
N ALA A 203 3.95 6.02 3.82
CA ALA A 203 3.96 7.01 4.91
C ALA A 203 3.19 6.52 6.15
N ARG A 204 2.08 5.79 5.95
CA ARG A 204 1.31 5.19 7.04
C ARG A 204 2.07 4.06 7.72
N ILE A 205 2.74 3.21 6.94
CA ILE A 205 3.61 2.13 7.42
C ILE A 205 4.79 2.71 8.21
N PHE A 206 5.43 3.75 7.70
CA PHE A 206 6.53 4.44 8.37
C PHE A 206 6.10 4.97 9.75
N LEU A 207 5.01 5.76 9.82
CA LEU A 207 4.53 6.27 11.10
C LEU A 207 4.09 5.17 12.06
N LEU A 208 3.48 4.10 11.55
CA LEU A 208 3.15 2.92 12.34
C LEU A 208 4.39 2.26 12.93
N SER A 209 5.47 2.12 12.15
CA SER A 209 6.72 1.52 12.62
C SER A 209 7.32 2.32 13.78
N ARG A 210 7.31 3.67 13.68
CA ARG A 210 7.75 4.58 14.75
C ARG A 210 6.89 4.42 16.01
N GLU A 211 5.57 4.42 15.86
CA GLU A 211 4.64 4.23 16.97
C GLU A 211 4.84 2.88 17.68
N LEU A 212 5.11 1.80 16.95
CA LEU A 212 5.36 0.49 17.55
C LEU A 212 6.74 0.39 18.20
N ALA A 213 7.75 1.02 17.63
CA ALA A 213 9.11 0.99 18.14
C ALA A 213 9.25 1.82 19.43
N GLU A 214 8.70 3.04 19.45
CA GLU A 214 8.99 4.05 20.48
C GLU A 214 7.79 4.39 21.38
N ALA A 215 6.56 4.07 20.96
CA ALA A 215 5.34 4.35 21.72
C ALA A 215 4.45 3.10 21.90
N GLY A 216 5.05 1.92 21.92
CA GLY A 216 4.37 0.62 21.84
C GLY A 216 3.27 0.40 22.88
N GLU A 217 3.51 0.75 24.14
CA GLU A 217 2.49 0.62 25.21
C GLU A 217 1.27 1.51 24.95
N THR A 218 1.51 2.74 24.50
CA THR A 218 0.42 3.67 24.15
C THR A 218 -0.34 3.19 22.92
N PHE A 219 0.35 2.64 21.93
CA PHE A 219 -0.28 1.98 20.79
C PHE A 219 -1.20 0.84 21.25
N GLU A 220 -0.73 -0.06 22.12
CA GLU A 220 -1.52 -1.19 22.60
C GLU A 220 -2.76 -0.73 23.38
N ALA A 221 -2.62 0.27 24.24
CA ALA A 221 -3.76 0.84 24.97
C ALA A 221 -4.82 1.42 24.01
N ARG A 222 -4.39 2.20 23.00
CA ARG A 222 -5.29 2.75 21.97
C ARG A 222 -5.94 1.64 21.15
N ALA A 223 -5.19 0.62 20.76
CA ALA A 223 -5.70 -0.50 19.98
C ALA A 223 -6.75 -1.29 20.76
N ARG A 224 -6.52 -1.62 22.04
CA ARG A 224 -7.49 -2.31 22.90
C ARG A 224 -8.77 -1.48 23.07
N ALA A 225 -8.64 -0.17 23.34
CA ALA A 225 -9.78 0.73 23.43
C ALA A 225 -10.56 0.78 22.10
N TYR A 226 -9.86 0.85 20.98
CA TYR A 226 -10.44 0.86 19.64
C TYR A 226 -11.23 -0.42 19.33
N LEU A 227 -10.69 -1.58 19.70
CA LEU A 227 -11.31 -2.89 19.47
C LEU A 227 -12.48 -3.17 20.41
N GLY A 228 -12.45 -2.64 21.63
CA GLY A 228 -13.53 -2.78 22.61
C GLY A 228 -14.78 -1.95 22.30
N GLN A 229 -14.71 -0.99 21.37
CA GLN A 229 -15.87 -0.16 20.99
C GLN A 229 -16.83 -0.94 20.07
N PRO A 230 -18.14 -0.98 20.38
CA PRO A 230 -19.13 -1.66 19.55
C PRO A 230 -19.16 -1.10 18.13
N ALA A 231 -19.46 -1.96 17.15
CA ALA A 231 -19.55 -1.53 15.75
C ALA A 231 -20.64 -0.46 15.60
N MET A 232 -20.32 0.64 14.89
CA MET A 232 -21.32 1.65 14.56
C MET A 232 -22.45 0.99 13.76
N PRO A 233 -23.73 1.26 14.08
CA PRO A 233 -24.85 0.72 13.32
C PRO A 233 -24.74 1.15 11.85
N ARG A 234 -25.01 0.22 10.94
CA ARG A 234 -25.02 0.48 9.49
C ARG A 234 -26.06 1.55 9.19
N ALA A 235 -25.64 2.73 8.75
CA ALA A 235 -26.55 3.64 8.05
C ALA A 235 -27.05 2.90 6.80
N GLY A 236 -28.36 2.62 6.76
CA GLY A 236 -28.98 1.88 5.67
C GLY A 236 -28.72 2.60 4.34
N TYR A 237 -28.10 1.89 3.39
CA TYR A 237 -28.15 2.29 2.00
C TYR A 237 -29.60 2.11 1.56
N ALA A 238 -30.30 3.22 1.33
CA ALA A 238 -31.52 3.22 0.54
C ALA A 238 -31.14 2.70 -0.86
N ALA A 239 -31.69 1.56 -1.23
CA ALA A 239 -31.60 1.04 -2.59
C ALA A 239 -32.26 2.07 -3.52
N ALA A 240 -31.49 2.64 -4.44
CA ALA A 240 -32.05 3.32 -5.59
C ALA A 240 -32.69 2.25 -6.49
N ALA A 241 -33.98 2.42 -6.74
CA ALA A 241 -34.83 1.58 -7.59
C ALA A 241 -34.39 1.59 -9.05
#